data_AF-A0A2U3HAE1-F1
#
_entry.id   AF-A0A2U3HAE1-F1
#
_cell.length_a   1.000
_cell.length_b   1.000
_cell.length_c   1.000
_cell.angle_alpha   90.00
_cell.angle_beta   90.00
_cell.angle_gamma   90.00
#
_symmetry.space_group_name_H-M   'P 1'
#
loop_
_entity.id
_entity.type
_entity.pdbx_description
1 polymer ?
#
loop_
_entity_poly.entity_id
_entity_poly.type
_entity_poly.pdbx_seq_one_letter_code
_entity_poly.pdbx_strand_id
1 'polypeptide(L)'
;MTEYEHSRTMPAAPEQVFDQAANVDQMSSWLPEALHLHTEDLPAVTVHEDRSDEDTAALLRARRDQMRLEWGTRDQGDYTGWLQVAGIDSGASEVTVHLSFFDDSHDPGEQVVRDALDTSLRRLEEQVRLRVDNAAG
;
A
#
# COMPACT_ATOMS: atom_id res chain seq x y z
N MET A 1 2.73 14.65 16.15
CA MET A 1 2.89 14.16 14.78
C MET A 1 3.88 13.03 14.84
N THR A 2 3.41 11.85 14.46
CA THR A 2 4.13 10.61 14.64
C THR A 2 4.22 9.91 13.30
N GLU A 3 5.43 9.55 12.90
CA GLU A 3 5.70 8.94 11.61
C GLU A 3 6.32 7.56 11.80
N TYR A 4 5.87 6.62 10.98
CA TYR A 4 6.31 5.24 11.00
C TYR A 4 6.70 4.82 9.59
N GLU A 5 7.88 4.23 9.48
CA GLU A 5 8.38 3.70 8.23
C GLU A 5 8.79 2.24 8.43
N HIS A 6 8.43 1.41 7.45
CA HIS A 6 8.90 0.03 7.38
C HIS A 6 9.26 -0.32 5.93
N SER A 7 10.38 -1.01 5.76
CA SER A 7 10.84 -1.47 4.46
C SER A 7 10.98 -2.99 4.43
N ARG A 8 10.72 -3.58 3.26
CA ARG A 8 10.86 -5.02 3.04
C ARG A 8 11.27 -5.33 1.62
N THR A 9 12.21 -6.26 1.48
CA THR A 9 12.63 -6.77 0.18
C THR A 9 11.64 -7.81 -0.35
N MET A 10 11.27 -7.67 -1.62
CA MET A 10 10.35 -8.50 -2.37
C MET A 10 11.10 -9.27 -3.46
N PRO A 11 10.83 -10.58 -3.64
CA PRO A 11 11.50 -11.42 -4.63
C PRO A 11 10.91 -11.26 -6.05
N ALA A 12 10.65 -10.03 -6.48
CA ALA A 12 10.11 -9.75 -7.82
C ALA A 12 10.52 -8.36 -8.32
N ALA A 13 10.31 -8.14 -9.62
CA ALA A 13 10.56 -6.86 -10.27
C ALA A 13 9.62 -5.77 -9.73
N PRO A 14 10.07 -4.51 -9.68
CA PRO A 14 9.34 -3.46 -8.96
C PRO A 14 8.01 -3.16 -9.63
N GLU A 15 7.89 -3.41 -10.94
CA GLU A 15 6.65 -3.24 -11.70
C GLU A 15 5.58 -4.22 -11.26
N GLN A 16 5.97 -5.48 -11.02
CA GLN A 16 5.06 -6.54 -10.57
C GLN A 16 4.60 -6.29 -9.14
N VAL A 17 5.53 -5.89 -8.28
CA VAL A 17 5.23 -5.56 -6.88
C VAL A 17 4.33 -4.33 -6.80
N PHE A 18 4.64 -3.29 -7.57
CA PHE A 18 3.83 -2.07 -7.62
C PHE A 18 2.42 -2.36 -8.14
N ASP A 19 2.28 -3.13 -9.22
CA ASP A 19 0.98 -3.51 -9.76
C ASP A 19 0.14 -4.31 -8.75
N GLN A 20 0.78 -5.23 -8.02
CA GLN A 20 0.11 -5.99 -6.95
C GLN A 20 -0.29 -5.09 -5.77
N ALA A 21 0.59 -4.16 -5.35
CA ALA A 21 0.33 -3.27 -4.23
C ALA A 21 -0.73 -2.19 -4.55
N ALA A 22 -0.73 -1.67 -5.78
CA ALA A 22 -1.67 -0.65 -6.24
C ALA A 22 -3.06 -1.20 -6.60
N ASN A 23 -3.22 -2.52 -6.64
CA ASN A 23 -4.50 -3.15 -6.91
C ASN A 23 -5.43 -3.04 -5.68
N VAL A 24 -6.41 -2.15 -5.75
CA VAL A 24 -7.36 -1.82 -4.66
C VAL A 24 -8.15 -3.05 -4.18
N ASP A 25 -8.50 -3.98 -5.08
CA ASP A 25 -9.20 -5.22 -4.75
C ASP A 25 -8.35 -6.15 -3.87
N GLN A 26 -7.03 -6.11 -4.07
CA GLN A 26 -6.04 -6.86 -3.30
C GLN A 26 -5.50 -6.05 -2.10
N MET A 27 -5.66 -4.73 -2.10
CA MET A 27 -5.13 -3.84 -1.08
C MET A 27 -5.74 -4.12 0.30
N SER A 28 -7.04 -4.40 0.34
CA SER A 28 -7.74 -4.88 1.55
C SER A 28 -7.22 -6.23 2.05
N SER A 29 -6.62 -7.06 1.18
CA SER A 29 -6.09 -8.37 1.54
C SER A 29 -4.74 -8.29 2.25
N TRP A 30 -3.92 -7.28 1.95
CA TRP A 30 -2.59 -7.14 2.55
C TRP A 30 -2.48 -5.94 3.50
N LEU A 31 -3.29 -4.88 3.39
CA LEU A 31 -3.28 -3.80 4.38
C LEU A 31 -3.80 -4.27 5.75
N PRO A 32 -3.28 -3.70 6.85
CA PRO A 32 -3.77 -4.01 8.19
C PRO A 32 -5.24 -3.63 8.35
N GLU A 33 -6.00 -4.46 9.06
CA GLU A 33 -7.39 -4.13 9.41
C GLU A 33 -7.49 -2.85 10.28
N ALA A 34 -6.44 -2.56 11.04
CA ALA A 34 -6.31 -1.30 11.80
C ALA A 34 -6.20 -0.05 10.92
N LEU A 35 -5.84 -0.22 9.64
CA LEU A 35 -5.80 0.82 8.63
C LEU A 35 -6.99 0.68 7.66
N HIS A 36 -8.13 0.15 8.13
CA HIS A 36 -9.38 0.16 7.38
C HIS A 36 -9.64 1.57 6.86
N LEU A 37 -9.28 1.78 5.59
CA LEU A 37 -10.00 2.67 4.72
C LEU A 37 -11.45 2.21 4.88
N HIS A 38 -12.25 2.95 5.64
CA HIS A 38 -13.68 2.64 5.76
C HIS A 38 -14.27 2.75 4.36
N THR A 39 -14.29 1.62 3.66
CA THR A 39 -14.97 1.40 2.38
C THR A 39 -16.48 1.40 2.56
N GLU A 40 -16.97 1.50 3.81
CA GLU A 40 -18.38 1.51 4.17
C GLU A 40 -19.13 2.80 3.78
N ASP A 41 -18.43 3.87 3.39
CA ASP A 41 -19.05 5.10 2.85
C ASP A 41 -18.58 5.44 1.41
N LEU A 42 -18.10 4.44 0.68
CA LEU A 42 -17.78 4.59 -0.74
C LEU A 42 -18.98 4.15 -1.58
N PRO A 43 -19.59 5.04 -2.39
CA PRO A 43 -20.47 4.56 -3.44
C PRO A 43 -19.62 3.66 -4.31
N ALA A 44 -20.17 2.47 -4.55
CA ALA A 44 -19.53 1.40 -5.26
C ALA A 44 -18.88 1.84 -6.59
N VAL A 45 -18.06 0.91 -7.08
CA VAL A 45 -17.87 0.59 -8.50
C VAL A 45 -16.51 1.03 -9.09
N THR A 46 -15.95 0.07 -9.83
CA THR A 46 -15.28 0.19 -11.14
C THR A 46 -13.80 0.54 -11.18
N VAL A 47 -13.00 -0.52 -11.32
CA VAL A 47 -11.75 -0.47 -12.09
C VAL A 47 -12.12 -0.25 -13.56
N HIS A 48 -11.79 0.91 -14.11
CA HIS A 48 -11.60 1.08 -15.56
C HIS A 48 -10.32 1.88 -15.83
N GLU A 49 -9.34 1.18 -16.38
CA GLU A 49 -8.17 1.78 -17.00
C GLU A 49 -8.55 2.28 -18.40
N ASP A 50 -8.68 3.59 -18.60
CA ASP A 50 -7.99 4.35 -19.66
C ASP A 50 -8.37 5.84 -19.53
N ARG A 51 -7.37 6.66 -19.19
CA ARG A 51 -7.34 8.12 -19.38
C ARG A 51 -8.49 8.96 -18.78
N SER A 52 -8.17 9.49 -17.60
CA SER A 52 -8.73 10.68 -16.91
C SER A 52 -9.99 10.51 -16.04
N ASP A 53 -9.83 11.04 -14.83
CA ASP A 53 -10.82 11.57 -13.87
C ASP A 53 -11.50 10.66 -12.83
N GLU A 54 -10.97 10.80 -11.60
CA GLU A 54 -11.57 10.78 -10.26
C GLU A 54 -12.45 9.60 -9.82
N ASP A 55 -11.79 8.61 -9.21
CA ASP A 55 -12.37 7.77 -8.16
C ASP A 55 -11.91 8.27 -6.78
N THR A 56 -12.81 8.53 -5.84
CA THR A 56 -12.45 9.02 -4.49
C THR A 56 -13.33 8.47 -3.39
N ALA A 57 -12.72 7.68 -2.50
CA ALA A 57 -12.64 8.01 -1.08
C ALA A 57 -11.39 7.33 -0.49
N ALA A 58 -10.70 8.10 0.34
CA ALA A 58 -9.26 8.21 0.42
C ALA A 58 -8.61 8.65 -0.90
N LEU A 59 -7.75 9.67 -0.82
CA LEU A 59 -6.99 10.19 -1.97
C LEU A 59 -5.91 9.17 -2.36
N LEU A 60 -6.31 8.01 -2.89
CA LEU A 60 -5.38 7.01 -3.39
C LEU A 60 -4.81 7.50 -4.72
N ARG A 61 -3.52 7.84 -4.74
CA ARG A 61 -2.81 8.32 -5.92
C ARG A 61 -1.71 7.34 -6.28
N ALA A 62 -1.93 6.59 -7.36
CA ALA A 62 -0.89 5.74 -7.95
C ALA A 62 -0.07 6.53 -8.98
N ARG A 63 1.25 6.54 -8.80
CA ARG A 63 2.24 7.11 -9.72
C ARG A 63 3.11 5.98 -10.25
N ARG A 64 2.65 5.30 -11.30
CA ARG A 64 3.39 4.17 -11.93
C ARG A 64 4.80 4.58 -12.37
N ASP A 65 4.98 5.78 -12.93
CA ASP A 65 6.31 6.31 -13.33
C ASP A 65 7.31 6.44 -12.17
N GLN A 66 6.81 6.68 -10.96
CA GLN A 66 7.65 6.82 -9.75
C GLN A 66 7.57 5.59 -8.85
N MET A 67 6.78 4.59 -9.25
CA MET A 67 6.45 3.40 -8.46
C MET A 67 6.02 3.75 -7.04
N ARG A 68 5.23 4.83 -6.93
CA ARG A 68 4.77 5.39 -5.67
C ARG A 68 3.25 5.40 -5.59
N LEU A 69 2.73 4.88 -4.49
CA LEU A 69 1.32 4.91 -4.15
C LEU A 69 1.17 5.81 -2.93
N GLU A 70 0.23 6.74 -2.95
CA GLU A 70 -0.01 7.67 -1.83
C GLU A 70 -1.48 7.55 -1.44
N TRP A 71 -1.80 7.60 -0.16
CA TRP A 71 -3.18 7.59 0.34
C TRP A 71 -3.34 8.52 1.55
N GLY A 72 -4.56 9.00 1.76
CA GLY A 72 -4.90 9.85 2.92
C GLY A 72 -6.39 10.08 3.03
N THR A 73 -6.87 10.37 4.24
CA THR A 73 -8.29 10.61 4.54
C THR A 73 -8.68 12.06 4.23
N ARG A 74 -9.89 12.29 3.68
CA ARG A 74 -10.32 13.60 3.18
C ARG A 74 -11.01 14.48 4.23
N ASP A 75 -11.68 13.88 5.22
CA ASP A 75 -12.64 14.60 6.10
C ASP A 75 -12.14 14.83 7.54
N GLN A 76 -11.29 13.94 8.06
CA GLN A 76 -10.56 14.10 9.32
C GLN A 76 -9.15 13.55 9.07
N GLY A 77 -8.19 14.45 8.84
CA GLY A 77 -6.82 14.13 8.46
C GLY A 77 -6.04 13.50 9.60
N ASP A 78 -6.48 12.35 10.08
CA ASP A 78 -5.87 11.66 11.22
C ASP A 78 -4.55 10.99 10.81
N TYR A 79 -4.45 10.53 9.55
CA TYR A 79 -3.21 10.02 8.99
C TYR A 79 -3.12 10.11 7.45
N THR A 80 -1.88 10.11 6.95
CA THR A 80 -1.52 9.94 5.53
C THR A 80 -0.51 8.83 5.38
N GLY A 81 -0.50 8.13 4.25
CA GLY A 81 0.46 7.08 3.97
C GLY A 81 0.97 7.12 2.54
N TRP A 82 2.16 6.55 2.34
CA TRP A 82 2.68 6.26 1.02
C TRP A 82 3.44 4.94 1.01
N LEU A 83 3.46 4.30 -0.15
CA LEU A 83 4.23 3.11 -0.46
C LEU A 83 5.10 3.45 -1.66
N GLN A 84 6.38 3.14 -1.58
CA GLN A 84 7.32 3.27 -2.67
C GLN A 84 7.96 1.92 -2.96
N VAL A 85 8.05 1.57 -4.24
CA VAL A 85 8.76 0.39 -4.69
C VAL A 85 10.02 0.83 -5.42
N ALA A 86 11.18 0.38 -4.96
CA ALA A 86 12.45 0.59 -5.61
C ALA A 86 12.97 -0.75 -6.14
N GLY A 87 13.37 -0.81 -7.41
CA GLY A 87 14.10 -1.98 -7.92
C GLY A 87 15.48 -2.05 -7.28
N ILE A 88 15.87 -3.23 -6.82
CA ILE A 88 17.24 -3.49 -6.34
C ILE A 88 17.97 -4.41 -7.31
N ASP A 89 19.30 -4.35 -7.30
CA ASP A 89 20.12 -5.27 -8.08
C ASP A 89 19.73 -6.73 -7.76
N SER A 90 19.65 -7.57 -8.80
CA SER A 90 19.21 -8.99 -8.81
C SER A 90 17.74 -9.26 -9.17
N GLY A 91 17.00 -8.27 -9.68
CA GLY A 91 15.61 -8.48 -10.12
C GLY A 91 14.60 -8.60 -8.98
N ALA A 92 15.04 -8.23 -7.77
CA ALA A 92 14.20 -8.05 -6.59
C ALA A 92 13.83 -6.56 -6.44
N SER A 93 12.95 -6.26 -5.48
CA SER A 93 12.54 -4.89 -5.19
C SER A 93 12.53 -4.64 -3.70
N GLU A 94 12.70 -3.41 -3.29
CA GLU A 94 12.47 -2.96 -1.93
C GLU A 94 11.16 -2.15 -1.90
N VAL A 95 10.26 -2.55 -1.02
CA VAL A 95 9.02 -1.83 -0.76
C VAL A 95 9.18 -1.10 0.55
N THR A 96 9.01 0.21 0.52
CA THR A 96 9.00 1.07 1.69
C THR A 96 7.60 1.62 1.88
N VAL A 97 7.04 1.43 3.07
CA VAL A 97 5.75 2.00 3.47
C VAL A 97 6.01 3.00 4.58
N HIS A 98 5.42 4.17 4.44
CA HIS A 98 5.47 5.24 5.42
C HIS A 98 4.06 5.68 5.77
N LEU A 99 3.81 5.87 7.06
CA LEU A 99 2.57 6.37 7.62
C LEU A 99 2.90 7.57 8.50
N SER A 100 2.15 8.65 8.34
CA SER A 100 2.27 9.85 9.16
C SER A 100 0.92 10.12 9.81
N PHE A 101 0.88 10.09 11.14
CA PHE A 101 -0.28 10.40 11.96
C PHE A 101 -0.18 11.85 12.43
N PHE A 102 -1.21 12.64 12.12
CA PHE A 102 -1.24 14.06 12.49
C PHE A 102 -1.71 14.25 13.94
N ASP A 103 -2.51 13.33 14.46
CA ASP A 103 -3.07 13.36 15.81
C ASP A 103 -2.62 12.16 16.67
N ASP A 104 -2.22 12.43 17.92
CA ASP A 104 -1.70 11.43 18.87
C ASP A 104 -2.82 10.51 19.41
N SER A 105 -4.07 10.97 19.39
CA SER A 105 -5.22 10.18 19.84
C SER A 105 -5.50 8.98 18.93
N HIS A 106 -5.01 9.05 17.69
CA HIS A 106 -5.13 8.00 16.68
C HIS A 106 -3.86 7.18 16.52
N ASP A 107 -2.80 7.48 17.29
CA ASP A 107 -1.59 6.67 17.31
C ASP A 107 -1.85 5.38 18.10
N PRO A 108 -1.89 4.19 17.46
CA PRO A 108 -1.99 2.93 18.19
C PRO A 108 -0.67 2.55 18.87
N GLY A 109 0.40 3.31 18.60
CA GLY A 109 1.74 3.11 19.15
C GLY A 109 2.68 2.42 18.17
N GLU A 110 3.96 2.79 18.24
CA GLU A 110 5.00 2.37 17.30
C GLU A 110 5.04 0.86 17.07
N GLN A 111 5.03 0.07 18.14
CA GLN A 111 5.13 -1.38 18.04
C GLN A 111 3.92 -1.97 17.31
N VAL A 112 2.71 -1.46 17.57
CA VAL A 112 1.48 -1.96 16.94
C VAL A 112 1.48 -1.63 15.46
N VAL A 113 1.84 -0.40 15.09
CA VAL A 113 1.94 0.01 13.68
C VAL A 113 3.02 -0.77 12.95
N ARG A 114 4.19 -0.97 13.55
CA ARG A 114 5.29 -1.74 12.95
C ARG A 114 4.92 -3.21 12.76
N ASP A 115 4.34 -3.87 13.76
CA ASP A 115 3.91 -5.28 13.64
C ASP A 115 2.81 -5.45 12.55
N ALA A 116 1.89 -4.48 12.48
CA ALA A 116 0.86 -4.44 11.45
C ALA A 116 1.47 -4.28 10.05
N LEU A 117 2.37 -3.31 9.86
CA LEU A 117 3.08 -3.09 8.60
C LEU A 117 3.94 -4.30 8.21
N ASP A 118 4.64 -4.91 9.16
CA ASP A 118 5.46 -6.10 8.89
C ASP A 118 4.60 -7.28 8.43
N THR A 119 3.48 -7.54 9.13
CA THR A 119 2.53 -8.59 8.75
C THR A 119 1.96 -8.34 7.36
N SER A 120 1.62 -7.09 7.05
CA SER A 120 1.11 -6.67 5.75
C SER A 120 2.10 -6.85 4.63
N LEU A 121 3.33 -6.39 4.82
CA LEU A 121 4.40 -6.55 3.83
C LEU A 121 4.80 -8.02 3.66
N ARG A 122 4.72 -8.82 4.72
CA ARG A 122 4.90 -10.28 4.62
C ARG A 122 3.85 -10.94 3.74
N ARG A 123 2.57 -10.58 3.92
CA ARG A 123 1.49 -11.08 3.06
C ARG A 123 1.69 -10.67 1.59
N LEU A 124 2.10 -9.42 1.36
CA LEU A 124 2.40 -8.93 0.01
C LEU A 124 3.56 -9.72 -0.62
N GLU A 125 4.63 -9.98 0.13
CA GLU A 125 5.76 -10.82 -0.31
C GLU A 125 5.28 -12.23 -0.73
N GLU A 126 4.44 -12.85 0.09
CA GLU A 126 3.89 -14.18 -0.19
C GLU A 126 3.04 -14.19 -1.46
N GLN A 127 2.17 -13.18 -1.66
CA GLN A 127 1.37 -13.06 -2.88
C GLN A 127 2.23 -12.85 -4.13
N VAL A 128 3.22 -11.97 -4.05
CA VAL A 128 4.16 -11.70 -5.13
C VAL A 128 4.93 -12.97 -5.49
N ARG A 129 5.42 -13.70 -4.49
CA ARG A 129 6.13 -14.97 -4.70
C ARG A 129 5.27 -16.01 -5.39
N LEU A 130 4.01 -16.17 -4.98
CA LEU A 130 3.07 -17.08 -5.63
C LEU A 130 2.81 -16.69 -7.09
N ARG A 131 2.73 -15.39 -7.39
CA ARG A 131 2.53 -14.91 -8.76
C ARG A 131 3.74 -15.16 -9.65
N VAL A 132 4.96 -14.95 -9.15
CA VAL A 132 6.20 -15.24 -9.88
C VAL A 132 6.32 -16.73 -10.18
N ASP A 133 5.99 -17.59 -9.21
CA ASP A 133 6.01 -19.06 -9.38
C ASP A 133 5.00 -19.52 -10.44
N ASN A 134 3.78 -18.98 -10.42
CA ASN A 134 2.75 -19.27 -11.43
C ASN A 134 3.09 -18.74 -12.84
N ALA A 135 3.85 -17.65 -12.96
CA ALA A 135 4.24 -17.09 -14.26
C ALA A 135 5.42 -17.85 -14.91
N ALA A 136 6.13 -18.70 -14.16
CA ALA A 136 7.27 -19.47 -14.61
C ALA A 136 6.93 -20.92 -15.01
N GLY A 137 5.67 -21.37 -14.84
CA GLY A 137 5.16 -22.70 -15.21
C GLY A 137 4.37 -22.70 -16.50
#